data_AF-A0A354GPV1-F1
#
_entry.id   AF-A0A354GPV1-F1
#
_cell.length_a   1.000
_cell.length_b   1.000
_cell.length_c   1.000
_cell.angle_alpha   90.00
_cell.angle_beta   90.00
_cell.angle_gamma   90.00
#
_symmetry.space_group_name_H-M   'P 1'
#
loop_
_entity.id
_entity.type
_entity.pdbx_description
1 polymer ?
#
loop_
_entity_poly.entity_id
_entity_poly.type
_entity_poly.pdbx_seq_one_letter_code
_entity_poly.pdbx_strand_id
1 'polypeptide(L)'
;MWNNEYKNDLTRRDFLRAGALSVGGLSLAELGAVKAADKSKGVNCILLFLVGGPSQLDTWDLKPDAPDNVRGPFRPIKTNAPGVEICEHFPLMAQMADRYAILRSVHHTAAPIHETGQQLMQTGYLFKGGFEYPHYGSVISHLHGRAADAPPPFVVLPAPIRHTGVSVSHGQTAGYLGARHDPFIPGGQWLDTKAETEGLRSRYGRNAFGRSCLLARRLVEHGVRFVTVNMFDTVFNEVTWDCHADGGSLSARIDDYKETLCPVFDRAYTALLEDLKQRGMLDTTLVLAMGEFGRTPRLNPRGGRDHWTGCWSVLFAGAGVRGGQVVGASDKIGAAPKDRPVTPAEVAATVYQGLGVDLGARLPGPGNRLMPIAEAAPIAEVFRG
;
A
#
# COMPACT_ATOMS: atom_id res chain seq x y z
N MET A 1 -18.17 -25.95 5.68
CA MET A 1 -17.94 -25.78 7.13
C MET A 1 -16.52 -25.31 7.35
N TRP A 2 -16.32 -24.00 7.47
CA TRP A 2 -15.07 -23.39 7.95
C TRP A 2 -15.45 -22.15 8.76
N ASN A 3 -15.96 -22.39 9.98
CA ASN A 3 -15.99 -21.39 11.03
C ASN A 3 -14.66 -21.50 11.77
N ASN A 4 -13.70 -20.63 11.44
CA ASN A 4 -12.63 -20.30 12.38
C ASN A 4 -12.90 -18.88 12.87
N GLU A 5 -13.59 -18.78 14.01
CA GLU A 5 -13.58 -17.58 14.82
C GLU A 5 -12.14 -17.30 15.24
N TYR A 6 -11.56 -16.23 14.71
CA TYR A 6 -10.28 -15.69 15.17
C TYR A 6 -10.44 -15.16 16.60
N LYS A 7 -10.21 -16.02 17.61
CA LYS A 7 -10.01 -15.57 18.99
C LYS A 7 -8.54 -15.21 19.18
N ASN A 8 -8.25 -13.91 19.12
CA ASN A 8 -6.96 -13.36 19.53
C ASN A 8 -7.03 -12.93 21.00
N ASP A 9 -6.40 -13.71 21.88
CA ASP A 9 -6.27 -13.41 23.31
C ASP A 9 -5.13 -12.40 23.57
N LEU A 10 -5.41 -11.12 23.36
CA LEU A 10 -4.62 -9.99 23.89
C LEU A 10 -5.56 -9.04 24.61
N THR A 11 -5.30 -8.78 25.89
CA THR A 11 -6.30 -8.19 26.80
C THR A 11 -6.26 -6.66 26.80
N ARG A 12 -7.40 -6.04 27.15
CA ARG A 12 -7.59 -4.57 27.36
C ARG A 12 -6.50 -3.89 28.22
N ARG A 13 -5.75 -4.64 29.03
CA ARG A 13 -4.68 -4.12 29.91
C ARG A 13 -3.44 -3.65 29.16
N ASP A 14 -3.07 -4.29 28.07
CA ASP A 14 -1.87 -3.92 27.29
C ASP A 14 -2.03 -2.55 26.62
N PHE A 15 -3.29 -2.17 26.33
CA PHE A 15 -3.63 -0.88 25.73
C PHE A 15 -3.82 0.27 26.73
N LEU A 16 -4.29 0.03 27.96
CA LEU A 16 -4.43 1.11 28.96
C LEU A 16 -3.10 1.82 29.23
N ARG A 17 -1.97 1.16 28.99
CA ARG A 17 -0.63 1.76 29.04
C ARG A 17 -0.32 2.67 27.84
N ALA A 18 -0.81 2.34 26.64
CA ALA A 18 -0.67 3.18 25.44
C ALA A 18 -1.66 4.37 25.44
N GLY A 19 -2.87 4.17 25.96
CA GLY A 19 -3.94 5.19 26.04
C GLY A 19 -3.82 6.19 27.19
N ALA A 20 -3.00 5.92 28.22
CA ALA A 20 -2.80 6.84 29.35
C ALA A 20 -2.07 8.15 28.96
N LEU A 21 -1.46 8.21 27.77
CA LEU A 21 -0.75 9.39 27.25
C LEU A 21 -1.64 10.35 26.44
N SER A 22 -2.90 9.99 26.12
CA SER A 22 -3.76 10.78 25.23
C SER A 22 -4.76 11.72 25.92
N VAL A 23 -4.69 11.91 27.24
CA VAL A 23 -5.63 12.77 27.98
C VAL A 23 -5.18 14.24 28.08
N GLY A 24 -3.92 14.55 27.73
CA GLY A 24 -3.43 15.93 27.65
C GLY A 24 -3.28 16.38 26.20
N GLY A 25 -4.16 17.26 25.72
CA GLY A 25 -3.96 17.91 24.43
C GLY A 25 -2.66 18.71 24.44
N LEU A 26 -1.83 18.55 23.41
CA LEU A 26 -0.57 19.28 23.28
C LEU A 26 -0.83 20.77 23.09
N SER A 27 -0.17 21.60 23.88
CA SER A 27 -0.14 23.05 23.72
C SER A 27 0.68 23.44 22.49
N LEU A 28 0.43 24.63 21.94
CA LEU A 28 1.19 25.20 20.81
C LEU A 28 2.71 25.28 21.06
N ALA A 29 3.14 25.30 22.33
CA ALA A 29 4.55 25.27 22.72
C ALA A 29 5.17 23.84 22.61
N GLU A 30 4.36 22.78 22.75
CA GLU A 30 4.82 21.38 22.66
C GLU A 30 4.89 20.87 21.22
N LEU A 31 4.18 21.51 20.28
CA LEU A 31 4.38 21.32 18.84
C LEU A 31 5.82 21.70 18.40
N GLY A 32 6.48 22.61 19.14
CA GLY A 32 7.88 22.96 18.91
C GLY A 32 8.89 21.95 19.48
N ALA A 33 8.43 21.00 20.30
CA ALA A 33 9.25 20.01 21.00
C ALA A 33 9.03 18.57 20.51
N VAL A 34 8.45 18.39 19.31
CA VAL A 34 8.41 17.08 18.64
C VAL A 34 9.85 16.65 18.39
N LYS A 35 10.38 15.77 19.25
CA LYS A 35 11.68 15.14 19.03
C LYS A 35 11.61 14.42 17.70
N ALA A 36 12.57 14.73 16.81
CA ALA A 36 12.74 14.01 15.56
C ALA A 36 12.72 12.49 15.82
N ALA A 37 12.04 11.73 14.96
CA ALA A 37 12.02 10.29 15.08
C ALA A 37 13.45 9.75 15.11
N ASP A 38 13.77 8.96 16.13
CA ASP A 38 15.09 8.40 16.33
C ASP A 38 15.38 7.35 15.25
N LYS A 39 16.25 7.71 14.30
CA LYS A 39 16.64 6.84 13.18
C LYS A 39 17.30 5.53 13.65
N SER A 40 17.81 5.46 14.89
CA SER A 40 18.36 4.22 15.45
C SER A 40 17.30 3.14 15.70
N LYS A 41 15.99 3.50 15.70
CA LYS A 41 14.87 2.57 15.92
C LYS A 41 14.42 1.82 14.66
N GLY A 42 15.07 2.03 13.52
CA GLY A 42 14.76 1.41 12.24
C GLY A 42 13.54 2.00 11.52
N VAL A 43 13.36 1.68 10.25
CA VAL A 43 12.32 2.27 9.39
C VAL A 43 10.99 1.54 9.52
N ASN A 44 9.88 2.24 9.77
CA ASN A 44 8.53 1.66 9.74
C ASN A 44 7.98 1.62 8.31
N CYS A 45 6.93 0.84 8.05
CA CYS A 45 6.23 0.85 6.77
C CYS A 45 4.71 1.01 6.93
N ILE A 46 4.12 1.88 6.12
CA ILE A 46 2.68 1.94 5.86
C ILE A 46 2.47 1.55 4.40
N LEU A 47 1.89 0.37 4.17
CA LEU A 47 1.47 -0.11 2.87
C LEU A 47 0.00 0.25 2.64
N LEU A 48 -0.29 1.08 1.66
CA LEU A 48 -1.62 1.37 1.14
C LEU A 48 -1.90 0.43 -0.03
N PHE A 49 -2.65 -0.64 0.21
CA PHE A 49 -2.98 -1.62 -0.83
C PHE A 49 -4.28 -1.21 -1.54
N LEU A 50 -4.15 -0.92 -2.84
CA LEU A 50 -5.19 -0.37 -3.70
C LEU A 50 -5.93 -1.51 -4.39
N VAL A 51 -6.67 -2.29 -3.58
CA VAL A 51 -7.41 -3.48 -4.04
C VAL A 51 -8.28 -3.15 -5.25
N GLY A 52 -8.16 -3.98 -6.28
CA GLY A 52 -8.76 -3.78 -7.57
C GLY A 52 -7.78 -3.21 -8.60
N GLY A 53 -6.51 -2.94 -8.29
CA GLY A 53 -5.50 -2.57 -9.28
C GLY A 53 -5.84 -1.31 -10.11
N PRO A 54 -5.46 -0.10 -9.65
CA PRO A 54 -5.76 1.13 -10.35
C PRO A 54 -5.24 1.12 -11.79
N SER A 55 -6.05 1.59 -12.73
CA SER A 55 -5.64 1.79 -14.11
C SER A 55 -4.53 2.83 -14.18
N GLN A 56 -3.33 2.41 -14.60
CA GLN A 56 -2.18 3.28 -14.82
C GLN A 56 -2.49 4.39 -15.83
N LEU A 57 -3.32 4.09 -16.83
CA LEU A 57 -3.73 5.02 -17.88
C LEU A 57 -4.67 6.12 -17.42
N ASP A 58 -5.32 5.92 -16.28
CA ASP A 58 -6.32 6.84 -15.72
C ASP A 58 -5.82 7.48 -14.40
N THR A 59 -4.58 7.19 -13.99
CA THR A 59 -4.00 7.62 -12.70
C THR A 59 -2.62 8.25 -12.84
N TRP A 60 -1.57 7.46 -13.02
CA TRP A 60 -0.19 7.93 -12.92
C TRP A 60 0.57 7.89 -14.24
N ASP A 61 0.03 7.32 -15.32
CA ASP A 61 0.72 7.21 -16.60
C ASP A 61 -0.25 7.41 -17.78
N LEU A 62 -0.88 8.59 -17.80
CA LEU A 62 -1.85 8.96 -18.81
C LEU A 62 -1.15 9.03 -20.17
N LYS A 63 -1.74 8.40 -21.18
CA LYS A 63 -1.25 8.42 -22.57
C LYS A 63 -2.15 9.33 -23.41
N PRO A 64 -2.03 10.67 -23.29
CA PRO A 64 -2.93 11.62 -23.95
C PRO A 64 -2.86 11.56 -25.49
N ASP A 65 -1.78 11.01 -26.04
CA ASP A 65 -1.59 10.85 -27.48
C ASP A 65 -1.94 9.43 -27.99
N ALA A 66 -2.40 8.54 -27.11
CA ALA A 66 -2.86 7.21 -27.52
C ALA A 66 -4.22 7.30 -28.26
N PRO A 67 -4.56 6.28 -29.08
CA PRO A 67 -5.86 6.23 -29.75
C PRO A 67 -7.04 6.35 -28.78
N ASP A 68 -8.19 6.84 -29.25
CA ASP A 68 -9.37 7.13 -28.40
C ASP A 68 -9.89 5.93 -27.61
N ASN A 69 -9.71 4.71 -28.13
CA ASN A 69 -10.10 3.48 -27.43
C ASN A 69 -9.03 2.95 -26.45
N VAL A 70 -7.90 3.66 -26.32
CA VAL A 70 -6.82 3.38 -25.37
C VAL A 70 -6.72 4.50 -24.33
N ARG A 71 -6.68 5.75 -24.80
CA ARG A 71 -6.60 6.94 -23.95
C ARG A 71 -7.84 7.02 -23.07
N GLY A 72 -7.63 7.22 -21.77
CA GLY A 72 -8.69 7.46 -20.80
C GLY A 72 -9.41 8.80 -21.02
N PRO A 73 -10.56 9.03 -20.35
CA PRO A 73 -11.30 10.29 -20.45
C PRO A 73 -10.62 11.46 -19.72
N PHE A 74 -9.57 11.19 -18.93
CA PHE A 74 -8.89 12.18 -18.10
C PHE A 74 -7.66 12.78 -18.77
N ARG A 75 -7.25 13.94 -18.26
CA ARG A 75 -6.08 14.69 -18.76
C ARG A 75 -4.94 14.69 -17.75
N PRO A 76 -3.69 14.73 -18.25
CA PRO A 76 -2.54 14.96 -17.38
C PRO A 76 -2.57 16.39 -16.81
N ILE A 77 -2.13 16.54 -15.57
CA ILE A 77 -1.81 17.81 -14.92
C ILE A 77 -0.33 17.83 -14.56
N LYS A 78 0.30 19.01 -14.70
CA LYS A 78 1.67 19.24 -14.23
C LYS A 78 1.74 19.21 -12.72
N THR A 79 2.82 18.65 -12.20
CA THR A 79 3.10 18.61 -10.76
C THR A 79 4.16 19.64 -10.36
N ASN A 80 4.42 19.74 -9.05
CA ASN A 80 5.52 20.57 -8.52
C ASN A 80 6.92 19.99 -8.83
N ALA A 81 7.00 18.75 -9.33
CA ALA A 81 8.23 18.11 -9.77
C ALA A 81 8.40 18.28 -11.29
N PRO A 82 9.50 18.89 -11.78
CA PRO A 82 9.72 19.10 -13.20
C PRO A 82 9.65 17.81 -14.01
N GLY A 83 8.90 17.82 -15.11
CA GLY A 83 8.76 16.68 -16.02
C GLY A 83 7.83 15.56 -15.51
N VAL A 84 7.22 15.71 -14.34
CA VAL A 84 6.25 14.75 -13.81
C VAL A 84 4.83 15.27 -14.02
N GLU A 85 4.02 14.45 -14.69
CA GLU A 85 2.58 14.67 -14.89
C GLU A 85 1.79 13.46 -14.38
N ILE A 86 0.63 13.70 -13.79
CA ILE A 86 -0.31 12.69 -13.25
C ILE A 86 -1.75 13.07 -13.62
N CYS A 87 -2.75 12.28 -13.23
CA CYS A 87 -4.16 12.57 -13.51
C CYS A 87 -4.61 13.90 -12.89
N GLU A 88 -5.41 14.69 -13.61
CA GLU A 88 -6.01 15.94 -13.12
C GLU A 88 -6.88 15.76 -11.87
N HIS A 89 -7.34 14.54 -11.59
CA HIS A 89 -8.10 14.20 -10.38
C HIS A 89 -7.21 13.91 -9.15
N PHE A 90 -5.91 14.17 -9.25
CA PHE A 90 -4.96 14.16 -8.14
C PHE A 90 -4.34 15.55 -7.85
N PRO A 91 -5.15 16.61 -7.66
CA PRO A 91 -4.64 17.98 -7.53
C PRO A 91 -3.79 18.20 -6.27
N LEU A 92 -4.03 17.46 -5.17
CA LEU A 92 -3.22 17.58 -3.96
C LEU A 92 -1.89 16.82 -4.14
N MET A 93 -1.92 15.61 -4.70
CA MET A 93 -0.70 14.85 -4.97
C MET A 93 0.19 15.57 -5.99
N ALA A 94 -0.39 16.31 -6.94
CA ALA A 94 0.38 17.12 -7.88
C ALA A 94 1.21 18.20 -7.17
N GLN A 95 0.73 18.71 -6.04
CA GLN A 95 1.46 19.68 -5.20
C GLN A 95 2.52 19.04 -4.29
N MET A 96 2.60 17.71 -4.27
CA MET A 96 3.51 16.93 -3.42
C MET A 96 4.34 15.92 -4.21
N ALA A 97 4.44 16.03 -5.54
CA ALA A 97 5.19 15.09 -6.36
C ALA A 97 6.68 15.05 -5.99
N ASP A 98 7.26 16.13 -5.44
CA ASP A 98 8.59 16.17 -4.83
C ASP A 98 8.77 15.24 -3.61
N ARG A 99 7.68 14.64 -3.08
CA ARG A 99 7.67 13.79 -1.88
C ARG A 99 7.59 12.29 -2.17
N TYR A 100 7.23 11.90 -3.37
CA TYR A 100 7.09 10.51 -3.76
C TYR A 100 7.75 10.21 -5.11
N ALA A 101 8.15 8.97 -5.30
CA ALA A 101 8.61 8.43 -6.56
C ALA A 101 7.49 7.60 -7.19
N ILE A 102 7.39 7.65 -8.51
CA ILE A 102 6.46 6.81 -9.28
C ILE A 102 7.28 5.79 -10.04
N LEU A 103 7.02 4.51 -9.80
CA LEU A 103 7.48 3.42 -10.66
C LEU A 103 6.39 3.16 -11.71
N ARG A 104 6.70 3.16 -13.02
CA ARG A 104 5.69 3.03 -14.11
C ARG A 104 5.88 1.81 -15.01
N SER A 105 6.68 0.86 -14.58
CA SER A 105 7.14 -0.27 -15.40
C SER A 105 7.01 -1.62 -14.69
N VAL A 106 6.13 -1.72 -13.69
CA VAL A 106 5.91 -3.00 -12.99
C VAL A 106 5.10 -3.93 -13.87
N HIS A 107 5.53 -5.18 -14.02
CA HIS A 107 4.83 -6.18 -14.81
C HIS A 107 5.02 -7.60 -14.24
N HIS A 108 4.13 -8.53 -14.60
CA HIS A 108 4.34 -9.97 -14.39
C HIS A 108 3.63 -10.82 -15.46
N THR A 109 4.02 -12.09 -15.58
CA THR A 109 3.46 -13.04 -16.56
C THR A 109 2.53 -14.08 -15.95
N ALA A 110 2.34 -14.06 -14.63
CA ALA A 110 1.39 -14.92 -13.94
C ALA A 110 -0.07 -14.57 -14.32
N ALA A 111 -1.01 -15.45 -13.95
CA ALA A 111 -2.42 -15.31 -14.30
C ALA A 111 -2.97 -13.92 -13.87
N PRO A 112 -3.74 -13.23 -14.74
CA PRO A 112 -4.32 -11.92 -14.45
C PRO A 112 -5.57 -12.04 -13.55
N ILE A 113 -5.38 -12.59 -12.35
CA ILE A 113 -6.42 -12.71 -11.31
C ILE A 113 -5.95 -12.03 -10.03
N HIS A 114 -6.87 -11.46 -9.26
CA HIS A 114 -6.57 -10.62 -8.10
C HIS A 114 -5.63 -11.32 -7.12
N GLU A 115 -5.91 -12.57 -6.79
CA GLU A 115 -5.19 -13.31 -5.76
C GLU A 115 -3.72 -13.55 -6.17
N THR A 116 -3.46 -13.78 -7.46
CA THR A 116 -2.10 -13.92 -7.98
C THR A 116 -1.30 -12.63 -7.83
N GLY A 117 -1.89 -11.50 -8.23
CA GLY A 117 -1.23 -10.20 -8.08
C GLY A 117 -1.06 -9.80 -6.61
N GLN A 118 -2.02 -10.12 -5.75
CA GLN A 118 -1.95 -9.86 -4.31
C GLN A 118 -0.87 -10.69 -3.62
N GLN A 119 -0.72 -11.98 -3.96
CA GLN A 119 0.40 -12.82 -3.49
C GLN A 119 1.73 -12.19 -3.88
N LEU A 120 1.90 -11.89 -5.17
CA LEU A 120 3.13 -11.35 -5.73
C LEU A 120 3.50 -10.00 -5.11
N MET A 121 2.55 -9.07 -5.02
CA MET A 121 2.82 -7.72 -4.55
C MET A 121 3.01 -7.63 -3.04
N GLN A 122 2.43 -8.54 -2.25
CA GLN A 122 2.57 -8.54 -0.79
C GLN A 122 3.70 -9.41 -0.24
N THR A 123 4.23 -10.32 -1.06
CA THR A 123 5.27 -11.27 -0.64
C THR A 123 6.51 -11.28 -1.54
N GLY A 124 6.39 -10.85 -2.80
CA GLY A 124 7.41 -11.04 -3.84
C GLY A 124 7.34 -12.40 -4.54
N TYR A 125 6.47 -13.31 -4.09
CA TYR A 125 6.42 -14.70 -4.53
C TYR A 125 5.03 -15.12 -5.00
N LEU A 126 5.00 -15.97 -6.03
CA LEU A 126 3.79 -16.67 -6.45
C LEU A 126 3.67 -18.00 -5.70
N PHE A 127 2.49 -18.29 -5.16
CA PHE A 127 2.30 -19.49 -4.34
C PHE A 127 2.09 -20.71 -5.23
N LYS A 128 2.70 -21.84 -4.87
CA LYS A 128 2.65 -23.08 -5.65
C LYS A 128 2.46 -24.28 -4.74
N GLY A 129 1.57 -25.20 -5.10
CA GLY A 129 1.37 -26.46 -4.37
C GLY A 129 0.97 -26.28 -2.90
N GLY A 130 0.21 -25.22 -2.57
CA GLY A 130 -0.19 -24.90 -1.19
C GLY A 130 0.92 -24.29 -0.34
N PHE A 131 2.07 -23.97 -0.93
CA PHE A 131 3.17 -23.30 -0.23
C PHE A 131 2.96 -21.77 -0.24
N GLU A 132 2.65 -21.22 0.93
CA GLU A 132 2.42 -19.79 1.14
C GLU A 132 3.66 -19.09 1.69
N TYR A 133 4.08 -18.01 1.03
CA TYR A 133 5.17 -17.15 1.49
C TYR A 133 4.66 -16.08 2.46
N PRO A 134 5.48 -15.64 3.42
CA PRO A 134 5.09 -14.62 4.38
C PRO A 134 4.89 -13.26 3.73
N HIS A 135 3.85 -12.55 4.16
CA HIS A 135 3.70 -11.11 3.92
C HIS A 135 4.92 -10.32 4.48
N TYR A 136 5.28 -9.19 3.88
CA TYR A 136 6.39 -8.33 4.36
C TYR A 136 6.32 -8.04 5.87
N GLY A 137 5.15 -7.60 6.34
CA GLY A 137 4.88 -7.37 7.77
C GLY A 137 5.11 -8.59 8.66
N SER A 138 4.83 -9.81 8.19
CA SER A 138 5.11 -11.04 8.93
C SER A 138 6.61 -11.36 8.98
N VAL A 139 7.36 -11.05 7.91
CA VAL A 139 8.83 -11.11 7.94
C VAL A 139 9.40 -10.11 8.95
N ILE A 140 8.89 -8.87 8.98
CA ILE A 140 9.28 -7.87 9.98
C ILE A 140 8.95 -8.33 11.41
N SER A 141 7.77 -8.93 11.61
CA SER A 141 7.38 -9.57 12.87
C SER A 141 8.36 -10.66 13.30
N HIS A 142 8.87 -11.45 12.35
CA HIS A 142 9.86 -12.49 12.61
C HIS A 142 11.23 -11.92 13.00
N LEU A 143 11.73 -10.94 12.25
CA LEU A 143 13.08 -10.40 12.45
C LEU A 143 13.21 -9.56 13.72
N HIS A 144 12.18 -8.79 14.08
CA HIS A 144 12.22 -7.94 15.27
C HIS A 144 11.68 -8.62 16.54
N GLY A 145 11.06 -9.79 16.39
CA GLY A 145 10.39 -10.49 17.49
C GLY A 145 9.21 -9.70 18.05
N ARG A 146 8.70 -10.17 19.21
CA ARG A 146 7.63 -9.51 19.95
C ARG A 146 8.04 -9.42 21.42
N ALA A 147 8.44 -8.24 21.88
CA ALA A 147 8.58 -8.00 23.31
C ALA A 147 7.18 -8.04 23.97
N ALA A 148 7.09 -8.60 25.18
CA ALA A 148 5.82 -8.81 25.86
C ALA A 148 5.00 -7.51 26.05
N ASP A 149 5.69 -6.37 26.25
CA ASP A 149 5.08 -5.05 26.47
C ASP A 149 5.08 -4.14 25.21
N ALA A 150 5.36 -4.68 24.01
CA ALA A 150 5.41 -3.91 22.77
C ALA A 150 4.10 -4.03 21.96
N PRO A 151 3.74 -3.00 21.16
CA PRO A 151 2.62 -3.10 20.21
C PRO A 151 2.86 -4.24 19.21
N PRO A 152 1.79 -4.77 18.57
CA PRO A 152 1.95 -5.78 17.53
C PRO A 152 2.85 -5.24 16.40
N PRO A 153 3.84 -6.01 15.91
CA PRO A 153 4.77 -5.53 14.90
C PRO A 153 4.13 -5.36 13.52
N PHE A 154 3.03 -6.09 13.25
CA PHE A 154 2.31 -6.07 11.98
C PHE A 154 0.80 -5.93 12.23
N VAL A 155 0.18 -4.93 11.61
CA VAL A 155 -1.26 -4.66 11.69
C VAL A 155 -1.86 -4.55 10.28
N VAL A 156 -3.08 -5.04 10.08
CA VAL A 156 -3.85 -4.85 8.84
C VAL A 156 -5.13 -4.08 9.16
N LEU A 157 -5.44 -3.05 8.36
CA LEU A 157 -6.56 -2.14 8.50
C LEU A 157 -7.38 -2.04 7.19
N PRO A 158 -8.68 -1.72 7.28
CA PRO A 158 -9.53 -1.96 8.45
C PRO A 158 -9.81 -3.45 8.67
N ALA A 159 -9.60 -4.27 7.62
CA ALA A 159 -9.79 -5.71 7.60
C ALA A 159 -8.88 -6.35 6.52
N PRO A 160 -8.61 -7.66 6.60
CA PRO A 160 -7.99 -8.42 5.51
C PRO A 160 -8.87 -8.39 4.25
N ILE A 161 -8.22 -8.44 3.09
CA ILE A 161 -8.87 -8.74 1.79
C ILE A 161 -9.58 -10.09 1.91
N ARG A 162 -10.83 -10.13 1.45
CA ARG A 162 -11.76 -11.25 1.50
C ARG A 162 -11.97 -11.79 0.09
N HIS A 163 -13.21 -11.91 -0.37
CA HIS A 163 -13.48 -12.49 -1.68
C HIS A 163 -13.15 -11.52 -2.81
N THR A 164 -12.28 -11.93 -3.73
CA THR A 164 -11.91 -11.16 -4.94
C THR A 164 -12.06 -11.94 -6.24
N GLY A 165 -12.71 -13.11 -6.17
CA GLY A 165 -13.10 -13.89 -7.35
C GLY A 165 -12.76 -15.37 -7.20
N VAL A 166 -11.55 -15.68 -6.73
CA VAL A 166 -11.10 -17.08 -6.59
C VAL A 166 -10.74 -17.39 -5.14
N SER A 167 -11.05 -18.61 -4.70
CA SER A 167 -10.76 -19.07 -3.33
C SER A 167 -9.34 -19.62 -3.20
N VAL A 168 -8.34 -18.78 -3.40
CA VAL A 168 -6.93 -19.06 -3.08
C VAL A 168 -6.38 -17.96 -2.17
N SER A 169 -5.21 -18.18 -1.57
CA SER A 169 -4.61 -17.23 -0.63
C SER A 169 -4.30 -15.88 -1.28
N HIS A 170 -4.49 -14.81 -0.50
CA HIS A 170 -4.23 -13.43 -0.90
C HIS A 170 -2.81 -12.97 -0.52
N GLY A 171 -2.00 -13.82 0.13
CA GLY A 171 -0.65 -13.45 0.59
C GLY A 171 -0.63 -12.48 1.77
N GLN A 172 -1.66 -12.51 2.61
CA GLN A 172 -1.83 -11.58 3.74
C GLN A 172 -1.34 -12.12 5.09
N THR A 173 -0.88 -13.38 5.13
CA THR A 173 -0.58 -14.11 6.37
C THR A 173 0.92 -14.29 6.56
N ALA A 174 1.29 -14.94 7.66
CA ALA A 174 2.65 -15.37 7.92
C ALA A 174 3.13 -16.52 7.02
N GLY A 175 2.24 -17.16 6.25
CA GLY A 175 2.58 -18.33 5.44
C GLY A 175 3.39 -19.36 6.25
N TYR A 176 4.51 -19.80 5.70
CA TYR A 176 5.39 -20.78 6.37
C TYR A 176 6.07 -20.29 7.65
N LEU A 177 6.06 -18.99 7.99
CA LEU A 177 6.62 -18.50 9.26
C LEU A 177 5.73 -18.81 10.47
N GLY A 178 4.47 -19.20 10.22
CA GLY A 178 3.53 -19.65 11.24
C GLY A 178 2.76 -18.53 11.94
N ALA A 179 1.60 -18.90 12.48
CA ALA A 179 0.55 -17.99 12.96
C ALA A 179 1.00 -16.99 14.05
N ARG A 180 2.11 -17.27 14.75
CA ARG A 180 2.70 -16.32 15.72
C ARG A 180 3.12 -14.99 15.08
N HIS A 181 3.30 -14.96 13.75
CA HIS A 181 3.67 -13.79 12.96
C HIS A 181 2.53 -13.28 12.07
N ASP A 182 1.31 -13.78 12.24
CA ASP A 182 0.14 -13.27 11.52
C ASP A 182 -0.15 -11.80 11.90
N PRO A 183 -0.79 -11.05 11.00
CA PRO A 183 -1.19 -9.68 11.31
C PRO A 183 -2.16 -9.62 12.48
N PHE A 184 -2.00 -8.59 13.30
CA PHE A 184 -3.05 -8.18 14.21
C PHE A 184 -4.14 -7.42 13.45
N ILE A 185 -5.40 -7.86 13.60
CA ILE A 185 -6.58 -7.23 13.00
C ILE A 185 -7.35 -6.49 14.09
N PRO A 186 -7.34 -5.14 14.12
CA PRO A 186 -8.04 -4.40 15.16
C PRO A 186 -9.56 -4.50 15.00
N GLY A 187 -10.29 -4.76 16.08
CA GLY A 187 -11.76 -4.71 16.09
C GLY A 187 -12.31 -3.28 15.89
N GLY A 188 -13.61 -3.15 15.62
CA GLY A 188 -14.23 -1.87 15.24
C GLY A 188 -14.02 -0.70 16.22
N GLN A 189 -13.88 -0.97 17.52
CA GLN A 189 -13.57 0.04 18.54
C GLN A 189 -12.21 0.74 18.34
N TRP A 190 -11.26 0.09 17.67
CA TRP A 190 -9.94 0.64 17.37
C TRP A 190 -9.94 1.57 16.16
N LEU A 191 -10.96 1.45 15.30
CA LEU A 191 -11.18 2.32 14.15
C LEU A 191 -11.84 3.66 14.56
N ASP A 192 -12.16 3.85 15.84
CA ASP A 192 -12.70 5.11 16.35
C ASP A 192 -11.59 6.15 16.51
N THR A 193 -11.56 7.12 15.60
CA THR A 193 -10.62 8.23 15.62
C THR A 193 -11.16 9.45 16.39
N LYS A 194 -12.22 9.34 17.20
CA LYS A 194 -12.83 10.49 17.92
C LYS A 194 -11.88 11.22 18.88
N ALA A 195 -10.81 10.57 19.31
CA ALA A 195 -9.77 11.22 20.11
C ALA A 195 -8.97 12.27 19.29
N GLU A 196 -9.02 12.22 17.96
CA GLU A 196 -8.41 13.21 17.08
C GLU A 196 -9.32 14.42 16.85
N THR A 197 -8.71 15.58 16.60
CA THR A 197 -9.45 16.81 16.31
C THR A 197 -10.31 16.66 15.06
N GLU A 198 -11.43 17.38 15.04
CA GLU A 198 -12.33 17.40 13.89
C GLU A 198 -11.62 17.90 12.61
N GLY A 199 -10.72 18.87 12.75
CA GLY A 199 -9.89 19.35 11.64
C GLY A 199 -9.01 18.24 11.04
N LEU A 200 -8.33 17.45 11.88
CA LEU A 200 -7.43 16.40 11.40
C LEU A 200 -8.18 15.25 10.73
N ARG A 201 -9.26 14.78 11.35
CA ARG A 201 -10.15 13.76 10.75
C ARG A 201 -10.72 14.23 9.42
N SER A 202 -11.06 15.51 9.31
CA SER A 202 -11.52 16.09 8.05
C SER A 202 -10.40 16.17 7.02
N ARG A 203 -9.15 16.48 7.38
CA ARG A 203 -8.02 16.47 6.43
C ARG A 203 -7.86 15.13 5.72
N TYR A 204 -7.86 14.02 6.46
CA TYR A 204 -7.77 12.67 5.87
C TYR A 204 -9.01 12.22 5.09
N GLY A 205 -10.16 12.86 5.32
CA GLY A 205 -11.44 12.53 4.67
C GLY A 205 -12.33 11.62 5.53
N ARG A 206 -13.66 11.82 5.39
CA ARG A 206 -14.70 11.16 6.19
C ARG A 206 -15.14 9.81 5.62
N ASN A 207 -14.19 9.01 5.18
CA ASN A 207 -14.42 7.69 4.60
C ASN A 207 -13.55 6.62 5.30
N ALA A 208 -13.77 5.34 4.97
CA ALA A 208 -13.07 4.23 5.62
C ALA A 208 -11.55 4.27 5.37
N PHE A 209 -11.13 4.61 4.15
CA PHE A 209 -9.72 4.70 3.79
C PHE A 209 -8.99 5.82 4.54
N GLY A 210 -9.56 7.03 4.58
CA GLY A 210 -9.01 8.17 5.33
C GLY A 210 -8.87 7.89 6.82
N ARG A 211 -9.88 7.28 7.45
CA ARG A 211 -9.81 6.84 8.86
C ARG A 211 -8.70 5.81 9.08
N SER A 212 -8.55 4.85 8.16
CA SER A 212 -7.53 3.81 8.25
C SER A 212 -6.12 4.37 8.07
N CYS A 213 -5.92 5.34 7.17
CA CYS A 213 -4.65 6.05 7.02
C CYS A 213 -4.28 6.85 8.28
N LEU A 214 -5.24 7.56 8.88
CA LEU A 214 -5.04 8.28 10.14
C LEU A 214 -4.67 7.33 11.28
N LEU A 215 -5.36 6.18 11.38
CA LEU A 215 -5.02 5.16 12.37
C LEU A 215 -3.65 4.54 12.10
N ALA A 216 -3.29 4.27 10.84
CA ALA A 216 -1.97 3.76 10.48
C ALA A 216 -0.85 4.69 10.94
N ARG A 217 -1.00 6.00 10.73
CA ARG A 217 -0.06 7.00 11.26
C ARG A 217 0.10 6.88 12.76
N ARG A 218 -1.01 6.80 13.51
CA ARG A 218 -0.97 6.65 14.98
C ARG A 218 -0.30 5.35 15.41
N LEU A 219 -0.61 4.24 14.75
CA LEU A 219 0.01 2.95 15.06
C LEU A 219 1.53 3.02 14.90
N VAL A 220 2.01 3.62 13.81
CA VAL A 220 3.44 3.82 13.59
C VAL A 220 4.05 4.77 14.64
N GLU A 221 3.35 5.84 15.01
CA GLU A 221 3.77 6.77 16.08
C GLU A 221 3.91 6.06 17.43
N HIS A 222 3.08 5.05 17.68
CA HIS A 222 3.12 4.22 18.89
C HIS A 222 3.98 2.96 18.75
N GLY A 223 4.77 2.83 17.68
CA GLY A 223 5.81 1.80 17.55
C GLY A 223 5.40 0.54 16.77
N VAL A 224 4.25 0.53 16.09
CA VAL A 224 3.94 -0.53 15.12
C VAL A 224 4.88 -0.40 13.91
N ARG A 225 5.55 -1.50 13.57
CA ARG A 225 6.61 -1.52 12.56
C ARG A 225 6.10 -1.62 11.14
N PHE A 226 4.98 -2.31 10.93
CA PHE A 226 4.37 -2.48 9.62
C PHE A 226 2.84 -2.37 9.74
N VAL A 227 2.24 -1.49 8.93
CA VAL A 227 0.79 -1.37 8.81
C VAL A 227 0.38 -1.54 7.35
N THR A 228 -0.48 -2.51 7.05
CA THR A 228 -1.18 -2.57 5.77
C THR A 228 -2.54 -1.89 5.93
N VAL A 229 -2.87 -0.98 5.01
CA VAL A 229 -4.17 -0.36 4.86
C VAL A 229 -4.74 -0.81 3.51
N ASN A 230 -5.68 -1.73 3.57
CA ASN A 230 -6.46 -2.13 2.41
C ASN A 230 -7.51 -1.06 2.14
N MET A 231 -7.49 -0.45 0.95
CA MET A 231 -8.50 0.55 0.60
C MET A 231 -9.90 -0.04 0.52
N PHE A 232 -9.98 -1.29 0.06
CA PHE A 232 -11.18 -2.13 0.04
C PHE A 232 -10.81 -3.53 0.51
N ASP A 233 -11.77 -4.29 1.01
CA ASP A 233 -11.54 -5.70 1.39
C ASP A 233 -12.19 -6.69 0.40
N THR A 234 -12.85 -6.20 -0.63
CA THR A 234 -13.40 -6.99 -1.74
C THR A 234 -13.42 -6.12 -2.99
N VAL A 235 -13.67 -6.71 -4.15
CA VAL A 235 -14.00 -5.99 -5.39
C VAL A 235 -15.48 -6.03 -5.73
N PHE A 236 -16.28 -6.79 -4.96
CA PHE A 236 -17.69 -7.03 -5.28
C PHE A 236 -18.64 -6.08 -4.55
N ASN A 237 -19.66 -5.63 -5.27
CA ASN A 237 -20.77 -4.80 -4.77
C ASN A 237 -20.33 -3.47 -4.15
N GLU A 238 -19.14 -2.98 -4.52
CA GLU A 238 -18.60 -1.70 -4.07
C GLU A 238 -17.88 -1.02 -5.23
N VAL A 239 -17.81 0.31 -5.20
CA VAL A 239 -16.99 1.09 -6.14
C VAL A 239 -15.52 0.95 -5.72
N THR A 240 -14.76 0.17 -6.48
CA THR A 240 -13.34 -0.10 -6.23
C THR A 240 -12.49 0.26 -7.44
N TRP A 241 -11.17 0.06 -7.36
CA TRP A 241 -10.27 0.26 -8.49
C TRP A 241 -10.54 -0.71 -9.67
N ASP A 242 -11.33 -1.77 -9.42
CA ASP A 242 -11.71 -2.78 -10.40
C ASP A 242 -12.75 -2.30 -11.42
N CYS A 243 -12.30 -1.51 -12.39
CA CYS A 243 -13.15 -0.84 -13.37
C CYS A 243 -13.54 -1.70 -14.58
N HIS A 244 -13.96 -2.96 -14.39
CA HIS A 244 -14.45 -3.81 -15.49
C HIS A 244 -15.75 -3.31 -16.14
N ALA A 245 -16.54 -2.52 -15.41
CA ALA A 245 -17.88 -2.05 -15.79
C ALA A 245 -18.82 -3.21 -16.18
N ASP A 246 -18.92 -4.26 -15.35
CA ASP A 246 -19.61 -5.49 -15.76
C ASP A 246 -21.14 -5.45 -15.75
N GLY A 247 -21.73 -4.41 -15.15
CA GLY A 247 -23.19 -4.25 -15.01
C GLY A 247 -23.83 -5.11 -13.91
N GLY A 248 -23.02 -5.82 -13.12
CA GLY A 248 -23.42 -6.69 -12.02
C GLY A 248 -22.63 -6.40 -10.75
N SER A 249 -22.04 -7.44 -10.14
CA SER A 249 -21.30 -7.29 -8.88
C SER A 249 -19.94 -6.61 -9.03
N LEU A 250 -19.42 -6.38 -10.24
CA LEU A 250 -18.21 -5.59 -10.53
C LEU A 250 -18.57 -4.35 -11.37
N SER A 251 -19.47 -3.53 -10.81
CA SER A 251 -20.10 -2.42 -11.52
C SER A 251 -19.27 -1.13 -11.58
N ALA A 252 -18.05 -1.10 -11.01
CA ALA A 252 -17.22 0.09 -11.03
C ALA A 252 -16.86 0.49 -12.48
N ARG A 253 -17.02 1.77 -12.77
CA ARG A 253 -16.82 2.41 -14.07
C ARG A 253 -15.59 3.30 -14.02
N ILE A 254 -15.08 3.67 -15.19
CA ILE A 254 -13.98 4.64 -15.29
C ILE A 254 -14.37 5.98 -14.68
N ASP A 255 -15.62 6.44 -14.84
CA ASP A 255 -16.10 7.68 -14.21
C ASP A 255 -16.04 7.65 -12.68
N ASP A 256 -16.08 6.47 -12.05
CA ASP A 256 -15.98 6.39 -10.61
C ASP A 256 -14.56 6.77 -10.10
N TYR A 257 -13.55 6.78 -10.98
CA TYR A 257 -12.22 7.31 -10.67
C TYR A 257 -12.31 8.79 -10.33
N LYS A 258 -12.94 9.61 -11.17
CA LYS A 258 -13.08 11.05 -10.91
C LYS A 258 -14.09 11.36 -9.81
N GLU A 259 -15.15 10.56 -9.70
CA GLU A 259 -16.25 10.83 -8.79
C GLU A 259 -15.92 10.42 -7.35
N THR A 260 -15.15 9.35 -7.17
CA THR A 260 -14.92 8.75 -5.85
C THR A 260 -13.46 8.37 -5.61
N LEU A 261 -12.86 7.52 -6.43
CA LEU A 261 -11.61 6.83 -6.08
C LEU A 261 -10.41 7.78 -6.01
N CYS A 262 -10.20 8.60 -7.04
CA CYS A 262 -9.13 9.58 -7.07
C CYS A 262 -9.29 10.62 -5.96
N PRO A 263 -10.46 11.27 -5.77
CA PRO A 263 -10.63 12.22 -4.66
C PRO A 263 -10.38 11.63 -3.27
N VAL A 264 -10.83 10.38 -3.02
CA VAL A 264 -10.61 9.69 -1.74
C VAL A 264 -9.12 9.40 -1.53
N PHE A 265 -8.44 8.88 -2.56
CA PHE A 265 -7.03 8.56 -2.48
C PHE A 265 -6.15 9.81 -2.37
N ASP A 266 -6.36 10.81 -3.23
CA ASP A 266 -5.64 12.09 -3.27
C ASP A 266 -5.59 12.72 -1.87
N ARG A 267 -6.77 12.82 -1.24
CA ARG A 267 -6.92 13.44 0.08
C ARG A 267 -6.25 12.65 1.20
N ALA A 268 -6.47 11.33 1.25
CA ALA A 268 -5.93 10.51 2.34
C ALA A 268 -4.41 10.32 2.23
N TYR A 269 -3.90 10.10 1.02
CA TYR A 269 -2.48 9.93 0.75
C TYR A 269 -1.68 11.19 1.08
N THR A 270 -2.14 12.35 0.61
CA THR A 270 -1.46 13.63 0.88
C THR A 270 -1.52 14.01 2.36
N ALA A 271 -2.67 13.86 3.01
CA ALA A 271 -2.81 14.10 4.44
C ALA A 271 -1.85 13.21 5.26
N LEU A 272 -1.69 11.92 4.88
CA LEU A 272 -0.76 11.02 5.53
C LEU A 272 0.70 11.49 5.40
N LEU A 273 1.14 11.84 4.19
CA LEU A 273 2.51 12.32 3.97
C LEU A 273 2.79 13.63 4.70
N GLU A 274 1.85 14.57 4.70
CA GLU A 274 1.98 15.84 5.41
C GLU A 274 2.03 15.64 6.93
N ASP A 275 1.16 14.80 7.50
CA ASP A 275 1.10 14.54 8.94
C ASP A 275 2.37 13.82 9.41
N LEU A 276 2.85 12.81 8.67
CA LEU A 276 4.14 12.17 8.95
C LEU A 276 5.30 13.16 8.87
N LYS A 277 5.29 14.09 7.90
CA LYS A 277 6.33 15.13 7.78
C LYS A 277 6.26 16.11 8.95
N GLN A 278 5.07 16.60 9.31
CA GLN A 278 4.86 17.53 10.42
C GLN A 278 5.31 16.93 11.76
N ARG A 279 5.24 15.61 11.91
CA ARG A 279 5.71 14.87 13.09
C ARG A 279 7.18 14.44 13.02
N GLY A 280 7.90 14.76 11.96
CA GLY A 280 9.29 14.32 11.77
C GLY A 280 9.43 12.80 11.61
N MET A 281 8.37 12.12 11.19
CA MET A 281 8.30 10.66 11.02
C MET A 281 8.45 10.20 9.56
N LEU A 282 8.31 11.11 8.58
CA LEU A 282 8.39 10.76 7.16
C LEU A 282 9.78 10.19 6.79
N ASP A 283 10.85 10.68 7.41
CA ASP A 283 12.22 10.18 7.18
C ASP A 283 12.48 8.77 7.74
N THR A 284 11.59 8.27 8.60
CA THR A 284 11.69 6.95 9.24
C THR A 284 10.47 6.07 8.96
N THR A 285 9.64 6.46 7.99
CA THR A 285 8.43 5.71 7.60
C THR A 285 8.38 5.61 6.09
N LEU A 286 8.54 4.40 5.58
CA LEU A 286 8.26 4.09 4.18
C LEU A 286 6.75 4.10 3.98
N VAL A 287 6.26 4.89 3.03
CA VAL A 287 4.86 4.87 2.60
C VAL A 287 4.82 4.31 1.19
N LEU A 288 4.25 3.12 1.05
CA LEU A 288 4.13 2.39 -0.21
C LEU A 288 2.66 2.39 -0.63
N ALA A 289 2.35 2.77 -1.87
CA ALA A 289 1.01 2.60 -2.42
C ALA A 289 1.06 1.78 -3.70
N MET A 290 0.32 0.69 -3.75
CA MET A 290 0.33 -0.25 -4.87
C MET A 290 -0.96 -1.04 -4.97
N GLY A 291 -1.33 -1.44 -6.19
CA GLY A 291 -2.32 -2.47 -6.45
C GLY A 291 -1.66 -3.78 -6.89
N GLU A 292 -2.48 -4.79 -7.10
CA GLU A 292 -2.09 -6.15 -7.49
C GLU A 292 -1.63 -6.28 -8.94
N PHE A 293 -2.11 -5.41 -9.83
CA PHE A 293 -1.76 -5.31 -11.25
C PHE A 293 -2.34 -4.01 -11.85
N GLY A 294 -2.21 -3.83 -13.16
CA GLY A 294 -2.81 -2.72 -13.90
C GLY A 294 -4.06 -3.10 -14.68
N ARG A 295 -4.43 -2.25 -15.63
CA ARG A 295 -5.64 -2.39 -16.42
C ARG A 295 -5.37 -2.38 -17.92
N THR A 296 -6.23 -3.07 -18.68
CA THR A 296 -6.00 -3.26 -20.12
C THR A 296 -5.88 -1.90 -20.81
N PRO A 297 -4.92 -1.78 -21.75
CA PRO A 297 -4.78 -0.58 -22.55
C PRO A 297 -6.02 -0.19 -23.31
N ARG A 298 -6.71 -1.17 -23.91
CA ARG A 298 -7.95 -0.93 -24.63
C ARG A 298 -9.15 -1.05 -23.68
N LEU A 299 -10.12 -0.17 -23.89
CA LEU A 299 -11.44 -0.28 -23.28
C LEU A 299 -12.14 -1.55 -23.78
N ASN A 300 -12.84 -2.22 -22.87
CA ASN A 300 -13.71 -3.34 -23.20
C ASN A 300 -15.07 -2.82 -23.75
N PRO A 301 -15.91 -3.67 -24.36
CA PRO A 301 -17.20 -3.25 -24.92
C PRO A 301 -18.20 -2.64 -23.91
N ARG A 302 -17.93 -2.75 -22.61
CA ARG A 302 -18.75 -2.21 -21.52
C ARG A 302 -18.25 -0.84 -21.03
N GLY A 303 -17.19 -0.30 -21.65
CA GLY A 303 -16.60 0.99 -21.28
C GLY A 303 -15.67 0.91 -20.06
N GLY A 304 -15.32 -0.29 -19.61
CA GLY A 304 -14.34 -0.53 -18.55
C GLY A 304 -12.99 -0.99 -19.08
N ARG A 305 -12.08 -1.36 -18.17
CA ARG A 305 -10.80 -2.00 -18.48
C ARG A 305 -10.65 -3.31 -17.71
N ASP A 306 -10.16 -4.33 -18.40
CA ASP A 306 -9.99 -5.65 -17.83
C ASP A 306 -8.66 -5.79 -17.07
N HIS A 307 -8.46 -6.91 -16.36
CA HIS A 307 -7.21 -7.22 -15.67
C HIS A 307 -6.01 -7.21 -16.62
N TRP A 308 -4.91 -6.58 -16.19
CA TRP A 308 -3.71 -6.48 -17.01
C TRP A 308 -2.44 -6.50 -16.19
N THR A 309 -1.64 -7.54 -16.41
CA THR A 309 -0.36 -7.73 -15.72
C THR A 309 0.82 -7.18 -16.52
N GLY A 310 0.53 -6.59 -17.69
CA GLY A 310 1.56 -6.17 -18.63
C GLY A 310 2.28 -4.90 -18.19
N CYS A 311 1.62 -3.98 -17.47
CA CYS A 311 2.26 -2.77 -16.93
C CYS A 311 1.36 -2.09 -15.89
N TRP A 312 1.92 -1.61 -14.78
CA TRP A 312 1.22 -0.71 -13.84
C TRP A 312 2.18 0.15 -13.03
N SER A 313 1.59 1.00 -12.18
CA SER A 313 2.31 1.98 -11.37
C SER A 313 2.33 1.62 -9.88
N VAL A 314 3.45 1.94 -9.22
CA VAL A 314 3.64 1.82 -7.76
C VAL A 314 4.24 3.13 -7.24
N LEU A 315 3.82 3.57 -6.05
CA LEU A 315 4.31 4.79 -5.42
C LEU A 315 5.15 4.48 -4.18
N PHE A 316 6.30 5.13 -4.06
CA PHE A 316 7.15 5.10 -2.87
C PHE A 316 7.30 6.50 -2.30
N ALA A 317 7.28 6.65 -0.98
CA ALA A 317 7.55 7.92 -0.29
C ALA A 317 8.19 7.68 1.08
N GLY A 318 8.85 8.71 1.63
CA GLY A 318 9.48 8.64 2.95
C GLY A 318 10.71 7.74 3.00
N ALA A 319 11.28 7.54 4.18
CA ALA A 319 12.41 6.62 4.43
C ALA A 319 13.57 6.68 3.41
N GLY A 320 14.00 7.89 3.03
CA GLY A 320 15.10 8.08 2.08
C GLY A 320 14.74 7.93 0.60
N VAL A 321 13.46 7.69 0.27
CA VAL A 321 12.97 7.71 -1.11
C VAL A 321 13.28 9.07 -1.75
N ARG A 322 13.82 9.04 -2.96
CA ARG A 322 14.02 10.25 -3.77
C ARG A 322 12.70 10.59 -4.44
N GLY A 323 11.96 11.54 -3.87
CA GLY A 323 10.75 12.08 -4.50
C GLY A 323 11.03 12.94 -5.73
N GLY A 324 9.97 13.25 -6.49
CA GLY A 324 10.04 14.08 -7.69
C GLY A 324 10.60 13.37 -8.91
N GLN A 325 10.59 12.03 -8.91
CA GLN A 325 11.12 11.22 -10.00
C GLN A 325 10.11 10.17 -10.47
N VAL A 326 10.30 9.76 -11.72
CA VAL A 326 9.64 8.60 -12.31
C VAL A 326 10.73 7.58 -12.65
N VAL A 327 10.57 6.35 -12.16
CA VAL A 327 11.45 5.22 -12.47
C VAL A 327 10.74 4.34 -13.51
N GLY A 328 11.43 4.10 -14.61
CA GLY A 328 10.91 3.36 -15.76
C GLY A 328 9.79 4.10 -16.51
N ALA A 329 9.41 3.52 -17.64
CA ALA A 329 8.34 4.02 -18.50
C ALA A 329 7.62 2.87 -19.18
N SER A 330 6.31 2.99 -19.34
CA SER A 330 5.55 2.12 -20.22
C SER A 330 5.60 2.59 -21.68
N ASP A 331 5.16 1.74 -22.60
CA ASP A 331 5.05 2.07 -24.02
C ASP A 331 3.99 3.15 -24.32
N LYS A 332 3.84 3.48 -25.61
CA LYS A 332 2.95 4.57 -26.06
C LYS A 332 1.47 4.35 -25.72
N ILE A 333 1.07 3.12 -25.38
CA ILE A 333 -0.30 2.76 -25.05
C ILE A 333 -0.45 2.23 -23.62
N GLY A 334 0.62 2.23 -22.82
CA GLY A 334 0.62 1.70 -21.45
C GLY A 334 0.46 0.19 -21.36
N ALA A 335 0.82 -0.57 -22.40
CA ALA A 335 0.63 -2.02 -22.44
C ALA A 335 1.75 -2.79 -21.77
N ALA A 336 3.00 -2.37 -21.97
CA ALA A 336 4.18 -3.01 -21.40
C ALA A 336 5.24 -1.98 -21.01
N PRO A 337 6.21 -2.35 -20.14
CA PRO A 337 7.42 -1.59 -19.93
C PRO A 337 8.14 -1.34 -21.26
N LYS A 338 8.41 -0.08 -21.55
CA LYS A 338 9.29 0.35 -22.64
C LYS A 338 10.75 0.33 -22.18
N ASP A 339 10.99 0.78 -20.95
CA ASP A 339 12.30 0.76 -20.32
C ASP A 339 12.16 0.36 -18.85
N ARG A 340 13.30 -0.08 -18.28
CA ARG A 340 13.44 -0.57 -16.90
C ARG A 340 12.26 -1.46 -16.46
N PRO A 341 12.01 -2.61 -17.10
CA PRO A 341 11.00 -3.54 -16.61
C PRO A 341 11.29 -3.91 -15.16
N VAL A 342 10.25 -3.88 -14.32
CA VAL A 342 10.36 -4.21 -12.90
C VAL A 342 9.39 -5.34 -12.56
N THR A 343 9.90 -6.31 -11.82
CA THR A 343 9.12 -7.44 -11.32
C THR A 343 8.60 -7.19 -9.90
N PRO A 344 7.52 -7.87 -9.45
CA PRO A 344 7.09 -7.85 -8.06
C PRO A 344 8.18 -8.27 -7.06
N ALA A 345 9.09 -9.17 -7.45
CA ALA A 345 10.22 -9.56 -6.62
C ALA A 345 11.21 -8.41 -6.39
N GLU A 346 11.47 -7.58 -7.41
CA GLU A 346 12.28 -6.36 -7.25
C GLU A 346 11.57 -5.32 -6.37
N VAL A 347 10.24 -5.19 -6.48
CA VAL A 347 9.44 -4.35 -5.57
C VAL A 347 9.59 -4.84 -4.13
N ALA A 348 9.43 -6.14 -3.87
CA ALA A 348 9.63 -6.76 -2.56
C ALA A 348 11.03 -6.50 -1.99
N ALA A 349 12.07 -6.72 -2.80
CA ALA A 349 13.46 -6.44 -2.41
C ALA A 349 13.67 -4.96 -2.05
N THR A 350 13.04 -4.05 -2.78
CA THR A 350 13.09 -2.60 -2.52
C THR A 350 12.41 -2.24 -1.21
N VAL A 351 11.28 -2.89 -0.88
CA VAL A 351 10.61 -2.73 0.41
C VAL A 351 11.51 -3.20 1.55
N TYR A 352 12.10 -4.38 1.42
CA TYR A 352 13.03 -4.91 2.44
C TYR A 352 14.26 -4.02 2.62
N GLN A 353 14.85 -3.52 1.52
CA GLN A 353 15.95 -2.55 1.59
C GLN A 353 15.53 -1.27 2.32
N GLY A 354 14.36 -0.70 1.98
CA GLY A 354 13.84 0.49 2.64
C GLY A 354 13.57 0.29 4.14
N LEU A 355 13.22 -0.94 4.54
CA LEU A 355 13.04 -1.33 5.93
C LEU A 355 14.36 -1.62 6.67
N GLY A 356 15.50 -1.58 5.98
CA GLY A 356 16.82 -1.90 6.54
C GLY A 356 17.03 -3.40 6.78
N VAL A 357 16.30 -4.26 6.10
CA VAL A 357 16.45 -5.72 6.18
C VAL A 357 17.66 -6.15 5.34
N ASP A 358 18.50 -7.01 5.92
CA ASP A 358 19.59 -7.66 5.19
C ASP A 358 19.02 -8.59 4.10
N LEU A 359 19.22 -8.23 2.84
CA LEU A 359 18.74 -9.00 1.69
C LEU A 359 19.48 -10.35 1.53
N GLY A 360 20.64 -10.52 2.17
CA GLY A 360 21.34 -11.79 2.24
C GLY A 360 20.78 -12.76 3.29
N ALA A 361 19.92 -12.28 4.19
CA ALA A 361 19.36 -13.10 5.25
C ALA A 361 18.40 -14.16 4.70
N ARG A 362 18.27 -15.25 5.47
CA ARG A 362 17.40 -16.38 5.15
C ARG A 362 16.42 -16.65 6.28
N LEU A 363 15.21 -17.04 5.90
CA LEU A 363 14.11 -17.37 6.81
C LEU A 363 14.00 -18.89 7.00
N PRO A 364 13.60 -19.35 8.20
CA PRO A 364 13.29 -20.75 8.42
C PRO A 364 12.01 -21.13 7.65
N GLY A 365 12.15 -21.93 6.60
CA GLY A 365 11.06 -22.49 5.82
C GLY A 365 10.70 -23.93 6.25
N PRO A 366 9.75 -24.57 5.56
CA PRO A 366 9.32 -25.93 5.88
C PRO A 366 10.46 -26.94 5.75
N GLY A 367 10.40 -27.98 6.58
CA GLY A 367 11.44 -29.01 6.61
C GLY A 367 12.83 -28.45 6.96
N ASN A 368 12.88 -27.32 7.66
CA ASN A 368 14.11 -26.62 8.04
C ASN A 368 14.94 -26.10 6.84
N ARG A 369 14.32 -25.92 5.67
CA ARG A 369 14.97 -25.32 4.51
C ARG A 369 15.07 -23.81 4.70
N LEU A 370 16.28 -23.25 4.50
CA LEU A 370 16.50 -21.82 4.55
C LEU A 370 16.07 -21.13 3.25
N MET A 371 15.03 -20.31 3.33
CA MET A 371 14.45 -19.58 2.21
C MET A 371 15.05 -18.17 2.13
N PRO A 372 15.42 -17.65 0.94
CA PRO A 372 15.87 -16.27 0.82
C PRO A 372 14.73 -15.30 1.20
N ILE A 373 15.07 -14.13 1.77
CA ILE A 373 14.09 -13.05 2.01
C ILE A 373 13.62 -12.42 0.69
N ALA A 374 14.53 -12.27 -0.28
CA ALA A 374 14.23 -11.71 -1.58
C ALA A 374 14.95 -12.51 -2.69
N GLU A 375 14.31 -12.66 -3.84
CA GLU A 375 14.87 -13.34 -5.02
C GLU A 375 15.44 -12.39 -6.07
N ALA A 376 15.30 -11.07 -5.87
CA ALA A 376 15.75 -10.05 -6.80
C ALA A 376 16.57 -8.97 -6.09
N ALA A 377 17.34 -8.21 -6.89
CA ALA A 377 17.97 -6.99 -6.42
C ALA A 377 16.92 -5.88 -6.24
N PRO A 378 17.10 -4.95 -5.29
CA PRO A 378 16.21 -3.82 -5.13
C PRO A 378 16.38 -2.81 -6.28
N ILE A 379 15.37 -1.96 -6.45
CA ILE A 379 15.34 -0.88 -7.43
C ILE A 379 16.11 0.30 -6.84
N ALA A 380 17.43 0.32 -7.07
CA ALA A 380 18.34 1.30 -6.47
C ALA A 380 17.94 2.75 -6.75
N GLU A 381 17.29 3.02 -7.88
CA GLU A 381 16.86 4.34 -8.32
C GLU A 381 15.80 4.96 -7.41
N VAL A 382 15.04 4.15 -6.64
CA VAL A 382 13.97 4.62 -5.77
C VAL A 382 14.51 5.47 -4.61
N PHE A 383 15.68 5.14 -4.07
CA PHE A 383 16.26 5.82 -2.92
C PHE A 383 17.27 6.92 -3.33
N ARG A 384 17.51 7.88 -2.43
CA ARG A 384 18.66 8.78 -2.56
C ARG A 384 19.93 7.96 -2.34
N GLY A 385 20.83 7.99 -3.32
CA GLY A 385 22.16 7.37 -3.24
C GLY A 385 23.07 8.03 -2.22
#